data_AF-A0A836VD79-F1
#
_entry.id   AF-A0A836VD79-F1
#
_cell.length_a   1.000
_cell.length_b   1.000
_cell.length_c   1.000
_cell.angle_alpha   90.00
_cell.angle_beta   90.00
_cell.angle_gamma   90.00
#
_symmetry.space_group_name_H-M   'P 1'
#
loop_
_entity.id
_entity.type
_entity.pdbx_description
1 polymer ?
#
loop_
_entity_poly.entity_id
_entity_poly.type
_entity_poly.pdbx_seq_one_letter_code
_entity_poly.pdbx_strand_id
1 'polypeptide(L)'
;MPGEPYSRCYFEALLAGRAELEKELPAISRAGEEVADRLVAGGELFIASVRPDFVSEGVVRSGGLMLLRQYTCATDLSAADTVIAGWSNTTPDRDLELMRELHGSGARVIGMGPRPPEELAGDLLAHTHLFLESSLPLPQALTAPFSGESYPLVSLQNLLLLWTLTGEIVAALTRRGYMPTMYQSVLVPGARERNAGCHGSWFHREHAVSPVPDGQLGRAFLSRISDIFRALLEGEVDSIERVAQVCARVRNEGKTIHAGLISHFPMYQAGAPGDPGHMQRLEPLAAETPSEKELELKLKQGDLFFFLGYFRRPTSAYRTARQAGALIVEVIAGAGEPEEGGPMPDYSIRPHWPYGDSLVSVPGYDIRVLPSSGIVQTAVYWAVQGSIRA
;
A
#
# COMPACT_ATOMS: atom_id res chain seq x y z
N MET A 1 -7.61 13.96 21.08
CA MET A 1 -8.73 14.89 21.34
C MET A 1 -9.56 14.30 22.47
N PRO A 2 -9.95 15.05 23.52
CA PRO A 2 -10.68 14.46 24.63
C PRO A 2 -12.04 13.92 24.16
N GLY A 3 -12.21 12.59 24.13
CA GLY A 3 -13.50 11.91 23.91
C GLY A 3 -13.70 11.24 22.54
N GLU A 4 -12.85 11.48 21.54
CA GLU A 4 -13.03 10.90 20.20
C GLU A 4 -12.16 9.64 19.97
N PRO A 5 -12.66 8.59 19.29
CA PRO A 5 -11.87 7.43 18.90
C PRO A 5 -10.65 7.81 18.06
N TYR A 6 -9.50 7.17 18.33
CA TYR A 6 -8.27 7.45 17.56
C TYR A 6 -8.45 7.11 16.08
N SER A 7 -9.04 5.95 15.80
CA SER A 7 -9.28 5.47 14.44
C SER A 7 -10.11 6.45 13.59
N ARG A 8 -11.08 7.14 14.19
CA ARG A 8 -11.85 8.22 13.54
C ARG A 8 -10.94 9.36 13.10
N CYS A 9 -10.21 9.97 14.04
CA CYS A 9 -9.30 11.07 13.71
C CYS A 9 -8.23 10.65 12.68
N TYR A 10 -7.80 9.38 12.75
CA TYR A 10 -6.81 8.82 11.82
C TYR A 10 -7.35 8.76 10.38
N PHE A 11 -8.53 8.19 10.15
CA PHE A 11 -9.13 8.17 8.81
C PHE A 11 -9.49 9.55 8.28
N GLU A 12 -9.91 10.48 9.15
CA GLU A 12 -10.13 11.87 8.77
C GLU A 12 -8.84 12.55 8.29
N ALA A 13 -7.70 12.29 8.93
CA ALA A 13 -6.40 12.77 8.47
C ALA A 13 -5.99 12.15 7.13
N LEU A 14 -6.26 10.86 6.90
CA LEU A 14 -6.01 10.22 5.59
C LEU A 14 -6.89 10.83 4.49
N LEU A 15 -8.16 11.13 4.79
CA LEU A 15 -9.07 11.81 3.87
C LEU A 15 -8.60 13.25 3.57
N ALA A 16 -8.08 13.96 4.57
CA ALA A 16 -7.48 15.28 4.40
C ALA A 16 -6.20 15.21 3.55
N GLY A 17 -5.33 14.23 3.80
CA GLY A 17 -4.15 13.95 2.98
C GLY A 17 -4.52 13.70 1.52
N ARG A 18 -5.54 12.89 1.24
CA ARG A 18 -6.06 12.71 -0.12
C ARG A 18 -6.46 14.05 -0.77
N ALA A 19 -7.14 14.91 -0.03
CA ALA A 19 -7.55 16.23 -0.54
C ALA A 19 -6.35 17.12 -0.93
N GLU A 20 -5.22 17.02 -0.22
CA GLU A 20 -3.97 17.68 -0.63
C GLU A 20 -3.41 17.07 -1.92
N LEU A 21 -3.44 15.74 -2.10
CA LEU A 21 -2.99 15.10 -3.36
C LEU A 21 -3.81 15.49 -4.57
N GLU A 22 -5.10 15.77 -4.39
CA GLU A 22 -5.93 16.23 -5.49
C GLU A 22 -5.48 17.60 -6.02
N LYS A 23 -4.87 18.44 -5.17
CA LYS A 23 -4.23 19.71 -5.57
C LYS A 23 -2.92 19.48 -6.32
N GLU A 24 -2.19 18.41 -5.98
CA GLU A 24 -0.96 17.99 -6.66
C GLU A 24 -1.19 17.27 -7.99
N LEU A 25 -2.44 16.91 -8.31
CA LEU A 25 -2.77 16.14 -9.52
C LEU A 25 -2.23 16.75 -10.83
N PRO A 26 -2.19 18.08 -11.06
CA PRO A 26 -1.54 18.65 -12.24
C PRO A 26 -0.03 18.37 -12.31
N ALA A 27 0.67 18.39 -11.17
CA ALA A 27 2.10 18.06 -11.11
C ALA A 27 2.32 16.56 -11.33
N ILE A 28 1.48 15.71 -10.74
CA ILE A 28 1.49 14.26 -10.95
C ILE A 28 1.22 13.92 -12.43
N SER A 29 0.26 14.59 -13.07
CA SER A 29 -0.06 14.39 -14.48
C SER A 29 1.11 14.78 -15.38
N ARG A 30 1.80 15.89 -15.07
CA ARG A 30 3.02 16.29 -15.79
C ARG A 30 4.15 15.28 -15.63
N ALA A 31 4.34 14.74 -14.42
CA ALA A 31 5.31 13.66 -14.20
C ALA A 31 4.94 12.41 -15.02
N GLY A 32 3.65 12.07 -15.09
CA GLY A 32 3.14 10.99 -15.94
C GLY A 32 3.43 11.19 -17.43
N GLU A 33 3.25 12.41 -17.93
CA GLU A 33 3.62 12.79 -19.31
C GLU A 33 5.11 12.57 -19.59
N GLU A 34 5.97 13.05 -18.70
CA GLU A 34 7.42 12.92 -18.86
C GLU A 34 7.87 11.45 -18.84
N VAL A 35 7.33 10.65 -17.93
CA VAL A 35 7.61 9.20 -17.89
C VAL A 35 7.14 8.54 -19.18
N ALA A 36 5.94 8.86 -19.66
CA ALA A 36 5.40 8.28 -20.88
C ALA A 36 6.24 8.62 -22.12
N ASP A 37 6.71 9.86 -22.25
CA ASP A 37 7.63 10.26 -23.32
C ASP A 37 8.91 9.43 -23.33
N ARG A 38 9.51 9.21 -22.15
CA ARG A 38 10.75 8.44 -22.01
C ARG A 38 10.54 6.96 -22.31
N LEU A 39 9.43 6.38 -21.86
CA LEU A 39 9.05 4.99 -22.17
C LEU A 39 8.86 4.78 -23.67
N VAL A 40 8.17 5.70 -24.36
CA VAL A 40 7.98 5.63 -25.82
C VAL A 40 9.29 5.81 -26.58
N ALA A 41 10.23 6.59 -26.04
CA ALA A 41 11.58 6.73 -26.58
C ALA A 41 12.50 5.53 -26.30
N GLY A 42 12.00 4.49 -25.60
CA GLY A 42 12.74 3.25 -25.31
C GLY A 42 13.49 3.24 -23.98
N GLY A 43 13.30 4.25 -23.13
CA GLY A 43 13.80 4.25 -21.76
C GLY A 43 13.04 3.27 -20.87
N GLU A 44 13.66 2.83 -19.79
CA GLU A 44 13.08 1.91 -18.82
C GLU A 44 12.56 2.65 -17.58
N LEU A 45 11.63 2.03 -16.85
CA LEU A 45 11.05 2.57 -15.62
C LEU A 45 11.40 1.71 -14.42
N PHE A 46 11.94 2.35 -13.39
CA PHE A 46 12.33 1.72 -12.15
C PHE A 46 11.67 2.35 -10.93
N ILE A 47 11.61 1.61 -9.83
CA ILE A 47 11.23 2.11 -8.50
C ILE A 47 12.35 1.82 -7.49
N ALA A 48 12.65 2.81 -6.66
CA ALA A 48 13.70 2.77 -5.66
C ALA A 48 13.23 3.39 -4.33
N SER A 49 13.69 2.81 -3.22
CA SER A 49 13.59 3.41 -1.89
C SER A 49 14.53 2.66 -0.96
N VAL A 50 15.01 3.32 0.09
CA VAL A 50 15.67 2.64 1.22
C VAL A 50 14.69 1.76 1.99
N ARG A 51 13.38 2.04 1.86
CA ARG A 51 12.29 1.31 2.47
C ARG A 51 11.78 0.20 1.53
N PRO A 52 11.91 -1.09 1.90
CA PRO A 52 11.55 -2.19 1.01
C PRO A 52 10.05 -2.30 0.73
N ASP A 53 9.21 -1.77 1.61
CA ASP A 53 7.76 -1.81 1.45
C ASP A 53 7.26 -0.92 0.31
N PHE A 54 7.79 0.30 0.18
CA PHE A 54 7.46 1.17 -0.96
C PHE A 54 7.80 0.51 -2.30
N VAL A 55 8.98 -0.12 -2.39
CA VAL A 55 9.42 -0.84 -3.59
C VAL A 55 8.54 -2.07 -3.86
N SER A 56 8.32 -2.89 -2.82
CA SER A 56 7.48 -4.09 -2.89
C SER A 56 6.06 -3.77 -3.38
N GLU A 57 5.48 -2.67 -2.92
CA GLU A 57 4.16 -2.22 -3.37
C GLU A 57 4.16 -1.74 -4.81
N GLY A 58 5.23 -1.17 -5.35
CA GLY A 58 5.25 -0.76 -6.76
C GLY A 58 5.34 -1.93 -7.74
N VAL A 59 5.98 -3.04 -7.37
CA VAL A 59 6.35 -4.10 -8.31
C VAL A 59 5.47 -5.36 -8.20
N VAL A 60 5.20 -5.99 -9.35
CA VAL A 60 4.46 -7.27 -9.45
C VAL A 60 3.13 -7.23 -8.69
N ARG A 61 2.42 -6.10 -8.78
CA ARG A 61 1.14 -5.86 -8.09
C ARG A 61 -0.05 -5.93 -9.02
N SER A 62 -1.17 -6.47 -8.52
CA SER A 62 -2.48 -6.34 -9.17
C SER A 62 -2.76 -4.89 -9.56
N GLY A 63 -3.19 -4.67 -10.80
CA GLY A 63 -3.47 -3.35 -11.33
C GLY A 63 -2.24 -2.46 -11.57
N GLY A 64 -1.03 -2.97 -11.32
CA GLY A 64 0.23 -2.29 -11.56
C GLY A 64 0.84 -2.57 -12.94
N LEU A 65 1.80 -1.73 -13.32
CA LEU A 65 2.55 -1.82 -14.58
C LEU A 65 3.45 -3.06 -14.61
N MET A 66 3.36 -3.89 -15.63
CA MET A 66 4.28 -5.03 -15.79
C MET A 66 5.70 -4.61 -16.19
N LEU A 67 5.85 -3.41 -16.75
CA LEU A 67 7.14 -2.83 -17.14
C LEU A 67 7.92 -2.20 -15.98
N LEU A 68 7.27 -1.95 -14.83
CA LEU A 68 7.91 -1.31 -13.69
C LEU A 68 8.79 -2.33 -12.98
N ARG A 69 10.09 -2.01 -12.84
CA ARG A 69 11.08 -2.90 -12.24
C ARG A 69 11.68 -2.29 -10.98
N GLN A 70 12.11 -3.14 -10.06
CA GLN A 70 12.87 -2.69 -8.91
C GLN A 70 14.27 -2.26 -9.34
N TYR A 71 14.70 -1.10 -8.85
CA TYR A 71 16.12 -0.72 -8.87
C TYR A 71 16.91 -1.51 -7.82
N THR A 72 18.11 -1.95 -8.21
CA THR A 72 19.10 -2.55 -7.32
C THR A 72 20.48 -1.96 -7.64
N CYS A 73 21.46 -2.11 -6.76
CA CYS A 73 22.84 -1.69 -7.05
C CYS A 73 23.48 -2.43 -8.25
N ALA A 74 22.88 -3.53 -8.72
CA ALA A 74 23.29 -4.24 -9.92
C ALA A 74 22.58 -3.76 -11.20
N THR A 75 21.60 -2.84 -11.08
CA THR A 75 20.89 -2.27 -12.21
C THR A 75 21.79 -1.25 -12.91
N ASP A 76 22.08 -1.50 -14.20
CA ASP A 76 22.78 -0.55 -15.05
C ASP A 76 21.78 0.50 -15.57
N LEU A 77 21.86 1.73 -15.03
CA LEU A 77 20.98 2.83 -15.38
C LEU A 77 21.64 3.72 -16.44
N SER A 78 20.81 4.27 -17.32
CA SER A 78 21.21 5.21 -18.37
C SER A 78 20.43 6.52 -18.29
N ALA A 79 20.89 7.52 -19.04
CA ALA A 79 20.21 8.80 -19.17
C ALA A 79 18.86 8.72 -19.91
N ALA A 80 18.46 7.57 -20.44
CA ALA A 80 17.13 7.31 -21.00
C ALA A 80 16.13 6.83 -19.94
N ASP A 81 16.61 6.31 -18.82
CA ASP A 81 15.77 5.64 -17.82
C ASP A 81 15.14 6.61 -16.82
N THR A 82 14.05 6.18 -16.21
CA THR A 82 13.36 6.94 -15.17
C THR A 82 13.26 6.12 -13.90
N VAL A 83 13.53 6.75 -12.76
CA VAL A 83 13.43 6.13 -11.44
C VAL A 83 12.42 6.90 -10.60
N ILE A 84 11.38 6.20 -10.14
CA ILE A 84 10.45 6.65 -9.13
C ILE A 84 11.09 6.37 -7.77
N ALA A 85 11.47 7.41 -7.04
CA ALA A 85 12.20 7.30 -5.79
C ALA A 85 11.32 7.74 -4.60
N GLY A 86 11.09 6.84 -3.64
CA GLY A 86 10.25 7.10 -2.47
C GLY A 86 11.04 7.27 -1.17
N TRP A 87 10.64 8.20 -0.31
CA TRP A 87 11.15 8.34 1.07
C TRP A 87 10.07 8.73 2.07
N SER A 88 10.36 8.57 3.36
CA SER A 88 9.42 8.84 4.46
C SER A 88 10.01 9.70 5.59
N ASN A 89 11.19 10.30 5.40
CA ASN A 89 11.96 11.05 6.41
C ASN A 89 12.39 10.25 7.65
N THR A 90 12.28 8.93 7.61
CA THR A 90 12.67 8.06 8.75
C THR A 90 14.17 7.77 8.78
N THR A 91 14.84 7.87 7.63
CA THR A 91 16.28 7.64 7.48
C THR A 91 16.86 8.60 6.43
N PRO A 92 16.76 9.92 6.65
CA PRO A 92 16.93 10.91 5.60
C PRO A 92 18.37 10.96 5.03
N ASP A 93 19.39 10.59 5.81
CA ASP A 93 20.76 10.46 5.31
C ASP A 93 20.90 9.35 4.26
N ARG A 94 20.26 8.19 4.52
CA ARG A 94 20.25 7.07 3.57
C ARG A 94 19.41 7.39 2.33
N ASP A 95 18.32 8.14 2.52
CA ASP A 95 17.51 8.64 1.41
C ASP A 95 18.35 9.56 0.50
N LEU A 96 19.13 10.46 1.09
CA LEU A 96 20.05 11.34 0.37
C LEU A 96 21.17 10.57 -0.35
N GLU A 97 21.77 9.56 0.28
CA GLU A 97 22.76 8.67 -0.35
C GLU A 97 22.18 8.00 -1.61
N LEU A 98 20.98 7.42 -1.51
CA LEU A 98 20.29 6.83 -2.65
C LEU A 98 20.00 7.89 -3.73
N MET A 99 19.55 9.09 -3.37
CA MET A 99 19.25 10.12 -4.37
C MET A 99 20.52 10.57 -5.11
N ARG A 100 21.65 10.69 -4.41
CA ARG A 100 22.96 10.99 -5.02
C ARG A 100 23.40 9.90 -6.00
N GLU A 101 23.23 8.63 -5.62
CA GLU A 101 23.54 7.48 -6.48
C GLU A 101 22.69 7.50 -7.76
N LEU A 102 21.36 7.61 -7.60
CA LEU A 102 20.43 7.64 -8.73
C LEU A 102 20.69 8.84 -9.65
N HIS A 103 20.91 10.02 -9.08
CA HIS A 103 21.25 11.22 -9.85
C HIS A 103 22.58 11.07 -10.60
N GLY A 104 23.59 10.49 -9.96
CA GLY A 104 24.92 10.24 -10.55
C GLY A 104 24.89 9.29 -11.75
N SER A 105 23.88 8.42 -11.87
CA SER A 105 23.69 7.56 -13.05
C SER A 105 23.23 8.33 -14.31
N GLY A 106 22.78 9.57 -14.15
CA GLY A 106 22.17 10.36 -15.23
C GLY A 106 20.71 10.01 -15.52
N ALA A 107 20.14 9.00 -14.86
CA ALA A 107 18.72 8.68 -14.97
C ALA A 107 17.83 9.84 -14.49
N ARG A 108 16.61 9.91 -15.02
CA ARG A 108 15.60 10.87 -14.57
C ARG A 108 15.03 10.40 -13.25
N VAL A 109 15.12 11.22 -12.21
CA VAL A 109 14.65 10.89 -10.85
C VAL A 109 13.38 11.66 -10.53
N ILE A 110 12.27 10.94 -10.28
CA ILE A 110 11.01 11.48 -9.78
C ILE A 110 10.93 11.14 -8.30
N GLY A 111 11.16 12.13 -7.45
CA GLY A 111 11.10 11.99 -6.00
C GLY A 111 9.67 12.05 -5.46
N MET A 112 9.35 11.20 -4.50
CA MET A 112 8.03 11.10 -3.86
C MET A 112 8.19 10.93 -2.36
N GLY A 113 7.61 11.84 -1.58
CA GLY A 113 7.76 11.78 -0.13
C GLY A 113 7.33 13.06 0.56
N PRO A 114 7.32 13.08 1.90
CA PRO A 114 7.11 14.33 2.64
C PRO A 114 8.27 15.28 2.33
N ARG A 115 8.05 16.58 2.52
CA ARG A 115 9.14 17.55 2.45
C ARG A 115 10.29 17.12 3.39
N PRO A 116 11.54 17.01 2.92
CA PRO A 116 12.65 16.61 3.78
C PRO A 116 12.89 17.61 4.91
N PRO A 117 13.60 17.20 5.98
CA PRO A 117 14.08 18.14 7.02
C PRO A 117 14.83 19.32 6.39
N GLU A 118 14.70 20.50 6.98
CA GLU A 118 15.23 21.75 6.40
C GLU A 118 16.74 21.66 6.10
N GLU A 119 17.50 20.97 6.95
CA GLU A 119 18.94 20.79 6.81
C GLU A 119 19.34 19.95 5.57
N LEU A 120 18.45 19.05 5.12
CA LEU A 120 18.71 18.11 4.02
C LEU A 120 17.88 18.42 2.78
N ALA A 121 16.87 19.29 2.88
CA ALA A 121 15.93 19.59 1.80
C ALA A 121 16.64 20.13 0.56
N GLY A 122 17.61 21.04 0.73
CA GLY A 122 18.38 21.59 -0.40
C GLY A 122 19.09 20.51 -1.20
N ASP A 123 19.82 19.64 -0.51
CA ASP A 123 20.61 18.56 -1.12
C ASP A 123 19.72 17.48 -1.74
N LEU A 124 18.73 16.97 -0.98
CA LEU A 124 17.88 15.88 -1.45
C LEU A 124 17.08 16.33 -2.68
N LEU A 125 16.45 17.51 -2.63
CA LEU A 125 15.64 18.01 -3.73
C LEU A 125 16.49 18.37 -4.96
N ALA A 126 17.74 18.82 -4.78
CA ALA A 126 18.65 19.07 -5.90
C ALA A 126 19.00 17.81 -6.70
N HIS A 127 18.88 16.62 -6.11
CA HIS A 127 19.09 15.34 -6.78
C HIS A 127 17.82 14.75 -7.40
N THR A 128 16.66 15.38 -7.18
CA THR A 128 15.40 15.05 -7.84
C THR A 128 15.19 15.97 -9.04
N HIS A 129 14.60 15.44 -10.11
CA HIS A 129 14.25 16.27 -11.27
C HIS A 129 12.81 16.76 -11.21
N LEU A 130 11.94 15.96 -10.60
CA LEU A 130 10.60 16.31 -10.20
C LEU A 130 10.39 15.82 -8.77
N PHE A 131 9.67 16.60 -7.96
CA PHE A 131 9.29 16.24 -6.62
C PHE A 131 7.77 16.27 -6.50
N LEU A 132 7.19 15.16 -6.03
CA LEU A 132 5.78 15.01 -5.71
C LEU A 132 5.65 14.90 -4.19
N GLU A 133 5.06 15.93 -3.57
CA GLU A 133 5.04 16.05 -2.11
C GLU A 133 3.89 15.24 -1.49
N SER A 134 4.23 14.39 -0.53
CA SER A 134 3.27 13.79 0.40
C SER A 134 2.92 14.79 1.50
N SER A 135 1.86 15.54 1.29
CA SER A 135 1.35 16.51 2.28
C SER A 135 0.08 15.99 2.96
N LEU A 136 0.07 15.96 4.29
CA LEU A 136 -1.07 15.56 5.10
C LEU A 136 -1.00 16.16 6.50
N PRO A 137 -2.13 16.32 7.21
CA PRO A 137 -2.13 16.76 8.60
C PRO A 137 -1.43 15.76 9.51
N LEU A 138 -0.45 16.24 10.30
CA LEU A 138 0.28 15.44 11.29
C LEU A 138 0.17 16.05 12.70
N PRO A 139 -1.06 16.18 13.25
CA PRO A 139 -1.21 16.65 14.62
C PRO A 139 -0.55 15.67 15.60
N GLN A 140 0.04 16.19 16.69
CA GLN A 140 0.72 15.39 17.71
C GLN A 140 -0.16 14.25 18.26
N ALA A 141 -1.48 14.44 18.34
CA ALA A 141 -2.41 13.41 18.79
C ALA A 141 -2.43 12.16 17.89
N LEU A 142 -2.11 12.29 16.60
CA LEU A 142 -2.07 11.17 15.65
C LEU A 142 -0.74 10.43 15.65
N THR A 143 0.36 11.12 15.96
CA THR A 143 1.70 10.54 16.02
C THR A 143 2.08 10.07 17.43
N ALA A 144 1.40 10.56 18.47
CA ALA A 144 1.69 10.20 19.86
C ALA A 144 1.66 8.69 20.16
N PRO A 145 0.70 7.88 19.64
CA PRO A 145 0.74 6.43 19.81
C PRO A 145 1.96 5.75 19.18
N PHE A 146 2.66 6.46 18.30
CA PHE A 146 3.82 6.00 17.55
C PHE A 146 5.10 6.71 17.98
N SER A 147 5.16 7.18 19.23
CA SER A 147 6.32 7.91 19.78
C SER A 147 6.69 9.18 18.99
N GLY A 148 5.72 9.81 18.33
CA GLY A 148 5.93 11.00 17.51
C GLY A 148 6.27 10.71 16.04
N GLU A 149 6.46 9.44 15.66
CA GLU A 149 6.72 9.05 14.27
C GLU A 149 5.51 9.30 13.36
N SER A 150 5.78 9.87 12.19
CA SER A 150 4.75 10.18 11.17
C SER A 150 4.59 9.08 10.11
N TYR A 151 5.49 8.09 10.11
CA TYR A 151 5.52 7.01 9.14
C TYR A 151 4.17 6.30 8.93
N PRO A 152 3.37 5.99 9.98
CA PRO A 152 2.06 5.34 9.82
C PRO A 152 1.05 6.11 8.97
N LEU A 153 1.25 7.41 8.74
CA LEU A 153 0.40 8.23 7.86
C LEU A 153 1.12 8.57 6.55
N VAL A 154 2.39 9.00 6.64
CA VAL A 154 3.20 9.39 5.48
C VAL A 154 3.35 8.24 4.48
N SER A 155 3.56 7.02 4.97
CA SER A 155 3.77 5.85 4.12
C SER A 155 2.53 5.54 3.27
N LEU A 156 1.32 5.75 3.79
CA LEU A 156 0.08 5.62 3.02
C LEU A 156 -0.09 6.74 1.99
N GLN A 157 0.27 7.97 2.35
CA GLN A 157 0.25 9.11 1.43
C GLN A 157 1.18 8.88 0.23
N ASN A 158 2.38 8.31 0.47
CA ASN A 158 3.31 7.93 -0.58
C ASN A 158 2.70 6.88 -1.54
N LEU A 159 1.93 5.91 -1.03
CA LEU A 159 1.25 4.94 -1.88
C LEU A 159 0.15 5.57 -2.73
N LEU A 160 -0.61 6.52 -2.16
CA LEU A 160 -1.61 7.27 -2.92
C LEU A 160 -0.95 8.03 -4.06
N LEU A 161 0.18 8.71 -3.81
CA LEU A 161 0.95 9.35 -4.85
C LEU A 161 1.45 8.36 -5.91
N LEU A 162 2.05 7.24 -5.50
CA LEU A 162 2.60 6.22 -6.40
C LEU A 162 1.54 5.70 -7.38
N TRP A 163 0.36 5.34 -6.86
CA TRP A 163 -0.72 4.80 -7.68
C TRP A 163 -1.44 5.87 -8.49
N THR A 164 -1.51 7.11 -7.99
CA THR A 164 -2.01 8.25 -8.80
C THR A 164 -1.08 8.52 -9.97
N LEU A 165 0.24 8.57 -9.75
CA LEU A 165 1.25 8.71 -10.80
C LEU A 165 1.17 7.54 -11.80
N THR A 166 1.03 6.31 -11.31
CA THR A 166 0.86 5.14 -12.18
C THR A 166 -0.36 5.29 -13.09
N GLY A 167 -1.49 5.77 -12.56
CA GLY A 167 -2.67 6.08 -13.36
C GLY A 167 -2.40 7.13 -14.43
N GLU A 168 -1.68 8.20 -14.09
CA GLU A 168 -1.36 9.26 -15.04
C GLU A 168 -0.31 8.86 -16.08
N ILE A 169 0.61 7.93 -15.76
CA ILE A 169 1.49 7.28 -16.74
C ILE A 169 0.66 6.51 -17.75
N VAL A 170 -0.31 5.69 -17.29
CA VAL A 170 -1.22 4.95 -18.18
C VAL A 170 -2.00 5.93 -19.07
N ALA A 171 -2.58 6.99 -18.50
CA ALA A 171 -3.32 7.98 -19.27
C ALA A 171 -2.43 8.64 -20.35
N ALA A 172 -1.24 9.08 -19.97
CA ALA A 172 -0.28 9.68 -20.90
C ALA A 172 0.16 8.73 -22.02
N LEU A 173 0.39 7.45 -21.72
CA LEU A 173 0.71 6.44 -22.73
C LEU A 173 -0.44 6.23 -23.71
N THR A 174 -1.69 6.20 -23.25
CA THR A 174 -2.85 6.04 -24.14
C THR A 174 -3.00 7.21 -25.12
N ARG A 175 -2.65 8.44 -24.70
CA ARG A 175 -2.59 9.61 -25.59
C ARG A 175 -1.49 9.51 -26.66
N ARG A 176 -0.45 8.73 -26.40
CA ARG A 176 0.63 8.39 -27.35
C ARG A 176 0.31 7.16 -28.20
N GLY A 177 -0.87 6.56 -28.06
CA GLY A 177 -1.28 5.38 -28.80
C GLY A 177 -0.73 4.06 -28.23
N TYR A 178 -0.35 4.03 -26.95
CA TYR A 178 0.12 2.84 -26.26
C TYR A 178 -0.77 2.49 -25.08
N MET A 179 -1.06 1.20 -24.89
CA MET A 179 -1.61 0.68 -23.64
C MET A 179 -0.55 -0.19 -22.96
N PRO A 180 -0.03 0.19 -21.78
CA PRO A 180 0.90 -0.66 -21.05
C PRO A 180 0.23 -1.96 -20.61
N THR A 181 1.01 -3.03 -20.55
CA THR A 181 0.56 -4.29 -19.95
C THR A 181 0.43 -4.11 -18.43
N MET A 182 -0.68 -4.59 -17.88
CA MET A 182 -1.03 -4.44 -16.48
C MET A 182 -1.31 -5.81 -15.88
N TYR A 183 -0.86 -6.05 -14.65
CA TYR A 183 -1.19 -7.28 -13.93
C TYR A 183 -2.66 -7.30 -13.53
N GLN A 184 -3.31 -8.45 -13.70
CA GLN A 184 -4.57 -8.76 -13.03
C GLN A 184 -4.29 -9.53 -11.74
N SER A 185 -5.07 -9.31 -10.67
CA SER A 185 -4.95 -10.08 -9.43
C SER A 185 -5.03 -11.58 -9.72
N VAL A 186 -4.01 -12.34 -9.29
CA VAL A 186 -3.90 -13.80 -9.52
C VAL A 186 -4.99 -14.62 -8.82
N LEU A 187 -5.79 -13.97 -7.97
CA LEU A 187 -6.93 -14.56 -7.29
C LEU A 187 -8.22 -14.47 -8.11
N VAL A 188 -8.22 -13.67 -9.19
CA VAL A 188 -9.31 -13.65 -10.17
C VAL A 188 -9.14 -14.85 -11.11
N PRO A 189 -10.20 -15.65 -11.36
CA PRO A 189 -10.14 -16.76 -12.31
C PRO A 189 -9.60 -16.34 -13.68
N GLY A 190 -8.65 -17.10 -14.23
CA GLY A 190 -8.02 -16.83 -15.54
C GLY A 190 -6.93 -15.76 -15.54
N ALA A 191 -6.68 -15.07 -14.41
CA ALA A 191 -5.69 -14.00 -14.35
C ALA A 191 -4.25 -14.48 -14.53
N ARG A 192 -3.93 -15.71 -14.11
CA ARG A 192 -2.58 -16.27 -14.26
C ARG A 192 -2.22 -16.47 -15.73
N GLU A 193 -3.15 -17.03 -16.49
CA GLU A 193 -3.03 -17.25 -17.92
C GLU A 193 -2.95 -15.91 -18.67
N ARG A 194 -3.79 -14.94 -18.30
CA ARG A 194 -3.75 -13.58 -18.87
C ARG A 194 -2.40 -12.91 -18.64
N ASN A 195 -1.92 -12.92 -17.40
CA ASN A 195 -0.65 -12.29 -17.03
C ASN A 195 0.54 -12.98 -17.73
N ALA A 196 0.52 -14.31 -17.84
CA ALA A 196 1.53 -15.06 -18.58
C ALA A 196 1.56 -14.67 -20.06
N GLY A 197 0.39 -14.46 -20.69
CA GLY A 197 0.29 -14.00 -22.08
C GLY A 197 0.86 -12.59 -22.33
N CYS A 198 0.95 -11.75 -21.30
CA CYS A 198 1.54 -10.41 -21.38
C CYS A 198 3.02 -10.36 -20.96
N HIS A 199 3.57 -11.46 -20.45
CA HIS A 199 4.90 -11.48 -19.85
C HIS A 199 5.99 -11.06 -20.86
N GLY A 200 6.91 -10.20 -20.43
CA GLY A 200 7.98 -9.67 -21.27
C GLY A 200 7.56 -8.60 -22.29
N SER A 201 6.28 -8.23 -22.35
CA SER A 201 5.80 -7.14 -23.21
C SER A 201 5.50 -5.90 -22.36
N TRP A 202 6.04 -4.73 -22.73
CA TRP A 202 5.73 -3.47 -22.04
C TRP A 202 4.37 -2.91 -22.44
N PHE A 203 4.01 -3.06 -23.72
CA PHE A 203 2.78 -2.57 -24.31
C PHE A 203 2.01 -3.71 -24.97
N HIS A 204 0.69 -3.60 -25.00
CA HIS A 204 -0.14 -4.47 -25.83
C HIS A 204 0.14 -4.21 -27.30
N ARG A 205 0.25 -5.29 -28.11
CA ARG A 205 0.49 -5.17 -29.56
C ARG A 205 -0.71 -4.55 -30.28
N GLU A 206 -1.91 -4.90 -29.85
CA GLU A 206 -3.18 -4.38 -30.34
C GLU A 206 -4.07 -4.07 -29.13
N HIS A 207 -4.74 -2.90 -29.12
CA HIS A 207 -5.69 -2.53 -28.08
C HIS A 207 -6.78 -1.58 -28.61
N ALA A 208 -7.96 -1.61 -27.99
CA ALA A 208 -9.08 -0.71 -28.31
C ALA A 208 -9.17 0.51 -27.38
N VAL A 209 -8.19 0.69 -26.49
CA VAL A 209 -8.18 1.79 -25.53
C VAL A 209 -8.03 3.13 -26.24
N SER A 210 -9.01 4.02 -26.05
CA SER A 210 -8.97 5.39 -26.56
C SER A 210 -8.06 6.28 -25.69
N PRO A 211 -7.50 7.38 -26.23
CA PRO A 211 -6.76 8.36 -25.45
C PRO A 211 -7.54 8.81 -24.21
N VAL A 212 -6.96 8.60 -23.03
CA VAL A 212 -7.55 9.03 -21.77
C VAL A 212 -7.05 10.44 -21.44
N PRO A 213 -7.92 11.40 -21.09
CA PRO A 213 -7.53 12.73 -20.62
C PRO A 213 -6.56 12.74 -19.44
N ASP A 214 -5.78 13.80 -19.32
CA ASP A 214 -4.90 14.05 -18.18
C ASP A 214 -5.69 14.27 -16.89
N GLY A 215 -5.14 13.79 -15.78
CA GLY A 215 -5.77 13.82 -14.46
C GLY A 215 -6.97 12.89 -14.29
N GLN A 216 -7.46 12.22 -15.34
CA GLN A 216 -8.69 11.44 -15.25
C GLN A 216 -8.51 10.15 -14.42
N LEU A 217 -7.44 9.39 -14.66
CA LEU A 217 -7.23 8.11 -13.97
C LEU A 217 -6.81 8.33 -12.52
N GLY A 218 -5.93 9.31 -12.27
CA GLY A 218 -5.52 9.72 -10.94
C GLY A 218 -6.69 10.22 -10.10
N ARG A 219 -7.55 11.09 -10.64
CA ARG A 219 -8.76 11.55 -9.92
C ARG A 219 -9.72 10.40 -9.64
N ALA A 220 -9.93 9.50 -10.59
CA ALA A 220 -10.77 8.32 -10.39
C ALA A 220 -10.23 7.44 -9.25
N PHE A 221 -8.92 7.22 -9.20
CA PHE A 221 -8.27 6.46 -8.14
C PHE A 221 -8.44 7.11 -6.76
N LEU A 222 -8.09 8.39 -6.64
CA LEU A 222 -8.21 9.14 -5.38
C LEU A 222 -9.66 9.18 -4.87
N SER A 223 -10.64 9.33 -5.78
CA SER A 223 -12.05 9.25 -5.44
C SER A 223 -12.44 7.89 -4.87
N ARG A 224 -12.01 6.79 -5.52
CA ARG A 224 -12.33 5.43 -5.07
C ARG A 224 -11.72 5.08 -3.72
N ILE A 225 -10.48 5.48 -3.47
CA ILE A 225 -9.87 5.32 -2.14
C ILE A 225 -10.64 6.13 -1.09
N SER A 226 -11.08 7.33 -1.43
CA SER A 226 -11.86 8.16 -0.50
C SER A 226 -13.18 7.52 -0.13
N ASP A 227 -13.85 6.87 -1.08
CA ASP A 227 -15.08 6.14 -0.82
C ASP A 227 -14.83 4.99 0.18
N ILE A 228 -13.70 4.28 0.04
CA ILE A 228 -13.30 3.22 0.98
C ILE A 228 -12.98 3.79 2.37
N PHE A 229 -12.19 4.87 2.46
CA PHE A 229 -11.88 5.50 3.73
C PHE A 229 -13.13 6.08 4.44
N ARG A 230 -14.10 6.62 3.68
CA ARG A 230 -15.39 7.03 4.25
C ARG A 230 -16.19 5.83 4.75
N ALA A 231 -16.24 4.73 4.00
CA ALA A 231 -16.91 3.50 4.45
C ALA A 231 -16.30 2.96 5.75
N LEU A 232 -14.96 3.01 5.90
CA LEU A 232 -14.27 2.67 7.15
C LEU A 232 -14.63 3.63 8.30
N LEU A 233 -14.62 4.93 8.03
CA LEU A 233 -14.94 5.97 9.00
C LEU A 233 -16.39 5.89 9.51
N GLU A 234 -17.32 5.56 8.63
CA GLU A 234 -18.76 5.48 8.91
C GLU A 234 -19.18 4.12 9.48
N GLY A 235 -18.52 3.04 9.05
CA GLY A 235 -18.95 1.66 9.34
C GLY A 235 -18.07 0.86 10.29
N GLU A 236 -16.77 1.17 10.41
CA GLU A 236 -15.81 0.24 11.04
C GLU A 236 -15.05 0.82 12.24
N VAL A 237 -15.21 2.10 12.57
CA VAL A 237 -14.58 2.73 13.75
C VAL A 237 -14.86 1.94 15.03
N ASP A 238 -16.13 1.58 15.29
CA ASP A 238 -16.50 0.82 16.50
C ASP A 238 -15.91 -0.60 16.50
N SER A 239 -15.76 -1.23 15.33
CA SER A 239 -15.11 -2.54 15.21
C SER A 239 -13.61 -2.45 15.47
N ILE A 240 -12.95 -1.42 14.94
CA ILE A 240 -11.53 -1.13 15.17
C ILE A 240 -11.26 -0.86 16.64
N GLU A 241 -12.06 0.00 17.29
CA GLU A 241 -11.89 0.31 18.72
C GLU A 241 -12.15 -0.93 19.60
N ARG A 242 -13.15 -1.75 19.28
CA ARG A 242 -13.37 -3.02 20.01
C ARG A 242 -12.19 -3.97 19.87
N VAL A 243 -11.64 -4.11 18.66
CA VAL A 243 -10.44 -4.92 18.44
C VAL A 243 -9.25 -4.36 19.22
N ALA A 244 -9.04 -3.05 19.21
CA ALA A 244 -7.97 -2.41 19.96
C ALA A 244 -8.12 -2.62 21.48
N GLN A 245 -9.33 -2.54 22.03
CA GLN A 245 -9.61 -2.84 23.44
C GLN A 245 -9.28 -4.30 23.80
N VAL A 246 -9.61 -5.24 22.92
CA VAL A 246 -9.30 -6.67 23.11
C VAL A 246 -7.79 -6.89 23.06
N CYS A 247 -7.10 -6.26 22.11
CA CYS A 247 -5.64 -6.28 22.02
C CYS A 247 -5.00 -5.72 23.31
N ALA A 248 -5.48 -4.60 23.82
CA ALA A 248 -5.01 -4.03 25.09
C ALA A 248 -5.23 -5.00 26.27
N ARG A 249 -6.40 -5.63 26.36
CA ARG A 249 -6.69 -6.63 27.40
C ARG A 249 -5.73 -7.83 27.34
N VAL A 250 -5.54 -8.41 26.15
CA VAL A 250 -4.61 -9.55 25.93
C VAL A 250 -3.21 -9.18 26.42
N ARG A 251 -2.72 -7.98 26.08
CA ARG A 251 -1.42 -7.49 26.54
C ARG A 251 -1.36 -7.30 28.07
N ASN A 252 -2.40 -6.73 28.66
CA ASN A 252 -2.48 -6.49 30.11
C ASN A 252 -2.55 -7.79 30.93
N GLU A 253 -3.05 -8.87 30.33
CA GLU A 253 -3.03 -10.22 30.89
C GLU A 253 -1.69 -10.96 30.67
N GLY A 254 -0.69 -10.29 30.10
CA GLY A 254 0.63 -10.87 29.81
C GLY A 254 0.62 -11.86 28.65
N LYS A 255 -0.39 -11.79 27.78
CA LYS A 255 -0.55 -12.65 26.60
C LYS A 255 -0.03 -11.97 25.34
N THR A 256 0.14 -12.75 24.29
CA THR A 256 0.77 -12.29 23.04
C THR A 256 -0.26 -12.11 21.94
N ILE A 257 -0.09 -11.06 21.13
CA ILE A 257 -0.82 -10.87 19.88
C ILE A 257 0.10 -11.34 18.74
N HIS A 258 -0.31 -12.37 18.02
CA HIS A 258 0.37 -12.88 16.83
C HIS A 258 -0.32 -12.38 15.57
N ALA A 259 0.40 -11.63 14.73
CA ALA A 259 -0.14 -11.00 13.54
C ALA A 259 0.28 -11.74 12.26
N GLY A 260 -0.69 -12.30 11.54
CA GLY A 260 -0.52 -12.72 10.16
C GLY A 260 -0.78 -11.52 9.24
N LEU A 261 0.27 -10.99 8.64
CA LEU A 261 0.21 -9.84 7.72
C LEU A 261 0.55 -10.30 6.30
N ILE A 262 -0.37 -10.12 5.36
CA ILE A 262 -0.15 -10.47 3.94
C ILE A 262 0.07 -9.24 3.06
N SER A 263 0.21 -9.50 1.75
CA SER A 263 0.33 -8.50 0.69
C SER A 263 1.66 -7.77 0.71
N HIS A 264 1.95 -7.05 -0.37
CA HIS A 264 3.25 -6.49 -0.67
C HIS A 264 3.68 -5.37 0.30
N PHE A 265 2.72 -4.57 0.79
CA PHE A 265 3.00 -3.48 1.73
C PHE A 265 2.83 -3.87 3.22
N PRO A 266 1.71 -4.49 3.65
CA PRO A 266 1.45 -4.73 5.07
C PRO A 266 2.46 -5.67 5.75
N MET A 267 3.05 -6.61 5.01
CA MET A 267 4.01 -7.58 5.55
C MET A 267 5.30 -6.95 6.13
N TYR A 268 5.58 -5.69 5.80
CA TYR A 268 6.75 -4.93 6.26
C TYR A 268 6.43 -3.92 7.38
N GLN A 269 5.18 -3.82 7.82
CA GLN A 269 4.76 -2.79 8.78
C GLN A 269 5.12 -3.14 10.22
N ALA A 270 5.17 -4.43 10.57
CA ALA A 270 5.72 -4.85 11.85
C ALA A 270 7.24 -4.57 11.88
N GLY A 271 7.68 -3.81 12.87
CA GLY A 271 9.04 -3.29 13.00
C GLY A 271 9.34 -2.07 12.11
N ALA A 272 8.35 -1.50 11.41
CA ALA A 272 8.52 -0.24 10.70
C ALA A 272 8.66 0.93 11.69
N PRO A 273 9.21 2.09 11.25
CA PRO A 273 9.26 3.29 12.07
C PRO A 273 7.88 3.63 12.64
N GLY A 274 7.82 3.88 13.94
CA GLY A 274 6.57 4.12 14.65
C GLY A 274 5.79 2.88 15.09
N ASP A 275 6.20 1.65 14.75
CA ASP A 275 5.55 0.44 15.27
C ASP A 275 5.70 0.37 16.80
N PRO A 276 4.61 0.41 17.58
CA PRO A 276 4.68 0.34 19.03
C PRO A 276 4.98 -1.09 19.54
N GLY A 277 5.15 -2.07 18.65
CA GLY A 277 5.56 -3.44 19.00
C GLY A 277 4.48 -4.23 19.73
N HIS A 278 3.21 -3.83 19.59
CA HIS A 278 2.10 -4.52 20.26
C HIS A 278 1.81 -5.90 19.68
N MET A 279 2.18 -6.15 18.42
CA MET A 279 1.89 -7.39 17.71
C MET A 279 3.19 -8.06 17.21
N GLN A 280 3.33 -9.36 17.45
CA GLN A 280 4.43 -10.16 16.92
C GLN A 280 4.06 -10.72 15.56
N ARG A 281 4.78 -10.30 14.51
CA ARG A 281 4.55 -10.80 13.16
C ARG A 281 4.86 -12.31 13.07
N LEU A 282 3.98 -13.04 12.40
CA LEU A 282 4.24 -14.40 11.94
C LEU A 282 5.18 -14.39 10.72
N GLU A 283 5.75 -15.54 10.37
CA GLU A 283 6.58 -15.65 9.17
C GLU A 283 5.82 -15.22 7.91
N PRO A 284 6.51 -14.75 6.85
CA PRO A 284 5.85 -14.45 5.58
C PRO A 284 5.00 -15.62 5.08
N LEU A 285 3.77 -15.32 4.62
CA LEU A 285 2.79 -16.36 4.32
C LEU A 285 3.06 -17.06 2.99
N ALA A 286 2.95 -18.39 2.97
CA ALA A 286 2.91 -19.17 1.75
C ALA A 286 1.49 -19.13 1.17
N ALA A 287 1.35 -18.69 -0.08
CA ALA A 287 0.05 -18.60 -0.77
C ALA A 287 -1.04 -17.86 0.05
N GLU A 288 -0.68 -16.74 0.67
CA GLU A 288 -1.58 -15.85 1.42
C GLU A 288 -2.21 -16.48 2.68
N THR A 289 -1.72 -17.64 3.13
CA THR A 289 -2.27 -18.37 4.28
C THR A 289 -1.22 -18.54 5.40
N PRO A 290 -1.59 -18.34 6.68
CA PRO A 290 -0.75 -18.64 7.84
C PRO A 290 -0.25 -20.09 7.88
N SER A 291 1.01 -20.29 8.28
CA SER A 291 1.55 -21.63 8.52
C SER A 291 0.91 -22.24 9.76
N GLU A 292 0.14 -23.33 9.59
CA GLU A 292 -0.47 -24.05 10.72
C GLU A 292 0.59 -24.53 11.72
N LYS A 293 1.71 -25.05 11.23
CA LYS A 293 2.83 -25.48 12.07
C LYS A 293 3.40 -24.34 12.93
N GLU A 294 3.50 -23.14 12.35
CA GLU A 294 3.97 -21.98 13.11
C GLU A 294 2.95 -21.57 14.17
N LEU A 295 1.66 -21.55 13.82
CA LEU A 295 0.58 -21.24 14.76
C LEU A 295 0.55 -22.24 15.92
N GLU A 296 0.68 -23.54 15.66
CA GLU A 296 0.77 -24.60 16.68
C GLU A 296 1.96 -24.39 17.63
N LEU A 297 3.08 -23.90 17.10
CA LEU A 297 4.30 -23.63 17.89
C LEU A 297 4.20 -22.36 18.73
N LYS A 298 3.56 -21.31 18.20
CA LYS A 298 3.58 -19.96 18.80
C LYS A 298 2.36 -19.68 19.69
N LEU A 299 1.15 -20.06 19.26
CA LEU A 299 -0.08 -19.72 19.97
C LEU A 299 -0.25 -20.50 21.27
N LYS A 300 -0.69 -19.80 22.31
CA LYS A 300 -1.03 -20.36 23.62
C LYS A 300 -2.41 -19.90 24.06
N GLN A 301 -2.93 -20.54 25.11
CA GLN A 301 -4.22 -20.19 25.68
C GLN A 301 -4.24 -18.72 26.15
N GLY A 302 -5.23 -17.98 25.65
CA GLY A 302 -5.43 -16.56 25.94
C GLY A 302 -4.67 -15.61 25.01
N ASP A 303 -3.84 -16.12 24.09
CA ASP A 303 -3.24 -15.28 23.05
C ASP A 303 -4.30 -14.80 22.04
N LEU A 304 -3.92 -13.87 21.17
CA LEU A 304 -4.76 -13.38 20.08
C LEU A 304 -4.07 -13.59 18.75
N PHE A 305 -4.77 -14.18 17.80
CA PHE A 305 -4.38 -14.27 16.41
C PHE A 305 -5.06 -13.15 15.60
N PHE A 306 -4.26 -12.17 15.18
CA PHE A 306 -4.70 -11.05 14.34
C PHE A 306 -4.39 -11.36 12.88
N PHE A 307 -5.42 -11.64 12.08
CA PHE A 307 -5.25 -11.98 10.67
C PHE A 307 -5.66 -10.82 9.77
N LEU A 308 -4.65 -10.12 9.23
CA LEU A 308 -4.80 -9.17 8.14
C LEU A 308 -4.65 -9.94 6.83
N GLY A 309 -5.77 -10.36 6.25
CA GLY A 309 -5.84 -11.23 5.08
C GLY A 309 -6.36 -10.52 3.82
N TYR A 310 -6.65 -11.30 2.77
CA TYR A 310 -7.10 -10.77 1.47
C TYR A 310 -8.60 -10.95 1.27
N PHE A 311 -9.03 -11.97 0.52
CA PHE A 311 -10.43 -12.23 0.20
C PHE A 311 -11.01 -13.47 0.89
N ARG A 312 -10.18 -14.38 1.39
CA ARG A 312 -10.62 -15.69 1.90
C ARG A 312 -10.11 -15.95 3.31
N ARG A 313 -10.98 -16.51 4.16
CA ARG A 313 -10.67 -16.98 5.50
C ARG A 313 -9.79 -18.22 5.45
N PRO A 314 -8.67 -18.23 6.19
CA PRO A 314 -7.81 -19.39 6.32
C PRO A 314 -8.39 -20.34 7.37
N THR A 315 -9.41 -21.11 7.00
CA THR A 315 -10.20 -21.94 7.94
C THR A 315 -9.36 -22.96 8.72
N SER A 316 -8.28 -23.46 8.14
CA SER A 316 -7.35 -24.37 8.84
C SER A 316 -6.56 -23.65 9.93
N ALA A 317 -5.94 -22.51 9.60
CA ALA A 317 -5.27 -21.63 10.57
C ALA A 317 -6.20 -21.19 11.71
N TYR A 318 -7.48 -20.90 11.42
CA TYR A 318 -8.46 -20.54 12.43
C TYR A 318 -8.77 -21.72 13.36
N ARG A 319 -8.82 -22.95 12.83
CA ARG A 319 -8.99 -24.16 13.64
C ARG A 319 -7.80 -24.35 14.58
N THR A 320 -6.59 -24.18 14.08
CA THR A 320 -5.36 -24.22 14.89
C THR A 320 -5.40 -23.19 16.01
N ALA A 321 -5.77 -21.93 15.70
CA ALA A 321 -5.88 -20.88 16.70
C ALA A 321 -6.93 -21.18 17.78
N ARG A 322 -8.10 -21.72 17.39
CA ARG A 322 -9.12 -22.16 18.35
C ARG A 322 -8.65 -23.31 19.22
N GLN A 323 -7.96 -24.29 18.66
CA GLN A 323 -7.41 -25.42 19.42
C GLN A 323 -6.35 -24.97 20.44
N ALA A 324 -5.56 -23.95 20.12
CA ALA A 324 -4.63 -23.32 21.04
C ALA A 324 -5.32 -22.47 22.14
N GLY A 325 -6.64 -22.25 22.04
CA GLY A 325 -7.40 -21.39 22.96
C GLY A 325 -7.13 -19.89 22.74
N ALA A 326 -6.77 -19.49 21.52
CA ALA A 326 -6.55 -18.11 21.15
C ALA A 326 -7.85 -17.43 20.64
N LEU A 327 -7.93 -16.12 20.85
CA LEU A 327 -8.93 -15.26 20.20
C LEU A 327 -8.53 -15.01 18.75
N ILE A 328 -9.51 -14.80 17.87
CA ILE A 328 -9.28 -14.58 16.44
C ILE A 328 -9.87 -13.23 16.02
N VAL A 329 -9.04 -12.38 15.43
CA VAL A 329 -9.45 -11.16 14.75
C VAL A 329 -9.27 -11.35 13.24
N GLU A 330 -10.32 -11.07 12.47
CA GLU A 330 -10.33 -11.15 11.02
C GLU A 330 -10.38 -9.75 10.38
N VAL A 331 -9.48 -9.48 9.46
CA VAL A 331 -9.56 -8.33 8.55
C VAL A 331 -9.39 -8.82 7.11
N ILE A 332 -10.52 -9.08 6.44
CA ILE A 332 -10.58 -9.55 5.05
C ILE A 332 -11.70 -8.82 4.29
N ALA A 333 -11.47 -8.50 3.02
CA ALA A 333 -12.46 -7.84 2.16
C ALA A 333 -13.61 -8.77 1.74
N GLY A 334 -13.34 -10.08 1.65
CA GLY A 334 -14.29 -11.05 1.12
C GLY A 334 -14.30 -11.11 -0.41
N ALA A 335 -14.72 -12.25 -0.97
CA ALA A 335 -14.85 -12.45 -2.41
C ALA A 335 -16.29 -12.18 -2.94
N GLY A 336 -17.18 -11.64 -2.11
CA GLY A 336 -18.60 -11.43 -2.45
C GLY A 336 -19.48 -12.68 -2.33
N GLU A 337 -18.90 -13.83 -2.02
CA GLU A 337 -19.61 -15.07 -1.68
C GLU A 337 -19.55 -15.32 -0.16
N PRO A 338 -20.62 -15.88 0.45
CA PRO A 338 -20.57 -16.31 1.84
C PRO A 338 -19.43 -17.32 2.03
N GLU A 339 -18.57 -17.09 3.01
CA GLU A 339 -17.58 -18.09 3.40
C GLU A 339 -18.27 -19.21 4.15
N GLU A 340 -18.53 -20.32 3.47
CA GLU A 340 -19.18 -21.48 4.07
C GLU A 340 -18.18 -22.36 4.83
N GLY A 341 -18.51 -22.63 6.10
CA GLY A 341 -17.82 -23.60 6.93
C GLY A 341 -16.56 -23.11 7.65
N GLY A 342 -16.19 -23.84 8.70
CA GLY A 342 -15.02 -23.55 9.53
C GLY A 342 -15.29 -22.64 10.73
N PRO A 343 -14.27 -22.42 11.59
CA PRO A 343 -14.42 -21.57 12.76
C PRO A 343 -14.60 -20.11 12.36
N MET A 344 -15.53 -19.42 13.01
CA MET A 344 -15.71 -17.96 12.85
C MET A 344 -14.68 -17.19 13.70
N PRO A 345 -14.29 -15.98 13.26
CA PRO A 345 -13.50 -15.09 14.11
C PRO A 345 -14.34 -14.59 15.31
N ASP A 346 -13.67 -14.17 16.38
CA ASP A 346 -14.33 -13.50 17.51
C ASP A 346 -14.67 -12.05 17.19
N TYR A 347 -13.82 -11.40 16.39
CA TYR A 347 -13.98 -10.03 15.94
C TYR A 347 -13.65 -9.92 14.46
N SER A 348 -14.37 -9.07 13.74
CA SER A 348 -14.08 -8.80 12.33
C SER A 348 -14.09 -7.30 12.05
N ILE A 349 -13.22 -6.87 11.15
CA ILE A 349 -13.20 -5.54 10.56
C ILE A 349 -13.33 -5.74 9.05
N ARG A 350 -14.31 -5.07 8.42
CA ARG A 350 -14.46 -5.14 6.96
C ARG A 350 -13.68 -4.00 6.31
N PRO A 351 -12.67 -4.28 5.49
CA PRO A 351 -11.84 -3.22 4.94
C PRO A 351 -12.42 -2.54 3.69
N HIS A 352 -13.54 -3.03 3.13
CA HIS A 352 -14.33 -2.38 2.07
C HIS A 352 -13.66 -2.17 0.69
N TRP A 353 -12.47 -2.73 0.41
CA TRP A 353 -11.96 -2.77 -0.95
C TRP A 353 -12.64 -3.88 -1.79
N PRO A 354 -12.83 -3.69 -3.12
CA PRO A 354 -13.56 -4.65 -3.93
C PRO A 354 -12.73 -5.90 -4.27
N TYR A 355 -13.42 -7.01 -4.55
CA TYR A 355 -12.80 -8.19 -5.12
C TYR A 355 -12.03 -7.86 -6.42
N GLY A 356 -10.84 -8.44 -6.56
CA GLY A 356 -9.89 -8.15 -7.64
C GLY A 356 -8.92 -7.00 -7.37
N ASP A 357 -9.05 -6.28 -6.25
CA ASP A 357 -8.13 -5.27 -5.70
C ASP A 357 -8.02 -3.95 -6.49
N SER A 358 -8.02 -4.03 -7.81
CA SER A 358 -7.90 -2.87 -8.71
C SER A 358 -9.18 -2.04 -8.78
N LEU A 359 -9.04 -0.71 -8.69
CA LEU A 359 -10.17 0.20 -8.50
C LEU A 359 -10.68 0.89 -9.77
N VAL A 360 -9.79 1.18 -10.73
CA VAL A 360 -10.07 2.12 -11.82
C VAL A 360 -10.25 1.38 -13.15
N SER A 361 -11.36 1.62 -13.82
CA SER A 361 -11.58 1.14 -15.18
C SER A 361 -10.91 2.08 -16.19
N VAL A 362 -10.14 1.52 -17.11
CA VAL A 362 -9.66 2.23 -18.31
C VAL A 362 -10.62 1.92 -19.46
N PRO A 363 -11.23 2.91 -20.12
CA PRO A 363 -12.18 2.67 -21.20
C PRO A 363 -11.59 1.78 -22.32
N GLY A 364 -12.28 0.69 -22.63
CA GLY A 364 -11.84 -0.27 -23.65
C GLY A 364 -10.72 -1.23 -23.21
N TYR A 365 -10.30 -1.20 -21.95
CA TYR A 365 -9.37 -2.17 -21.37
C TYR A 365 -10.10 -3.29 -20.64
N ASP A 366 -9.52 -4.49 -20.65
CA ASP A 366 -10.16 -5.73 -20.21
C ASP A 366 -10.18 -5.92 -18.68
N ILE A 367 -9.37 -5.15 -17.94
CA ILE A 367 -9.29 -5.21 -16.47
C ILE A 367 -9.32 -3.82 -15.84
N ARG A 368 -9.59 -3.79 -14.53
CA ARG A 368 -9.31 -2.60 -13.70
C ARG A 368 -7.83 -2.52 -13.36
N VAL A 369 -7.36 -1.30 -13.17
CA VAL A 369 -5.99 -0.94 -12.78
C VAL A 369 -5.99 -0.22 -11.43
N LEU A 370 -4.79 -0.05 -10.85
CA LEU A 370 -4.50 0.66 -9.60
C LEU A 370 -5.09 -0.06 -8.36
N PRO A 371 -4.25 -0.78 -7.59
CA PRO A 371 -4.69 -1.56 -6.43
C PRO A 371 -5.03 -0.68 -5.22
N SER A 372 -5.71 -1.28 -4.25
CA SER A 372 -6.16 -0.61 -3.03
C SER A 372 -5.79 -1.34 -1.76
N SER A 373 -5.62 -2.65 -1.81
CA SER A 373 -5.45 -3.50 -0.64
C SER A 373 -4.26 -3.09 0.22
N GLY A 374 -3.10 -2.75 -0.37
CA GLY A 374 -1.91 -2.36 0.38
C GLY A 374 -2.16 -1.10 1.23
N ILE A 375 -2.81 -0.10 0.63
CA ILE A 375 -3.23 1.13 1.32
C ILE A 375 -4.23 0.81 2.43
N VAL A 376 -5.28 0.07 2.10
CA VAL A 376 -6.44 -0.10 2.99
C VAL A 376 -6.13 -1.06 4.14
N GLN A 377 -5.45 -2.17 3.87
CA GLN A 377 -4.98 -3.11 4.89
C GLN A 377 -4.08 -2.40 5.90
N THR A 378 -3.11 -1.60 5.42
CA THR A 378 -2.19 -0.89 6.29
C THR A 378 -2.85 0.25 7.04
N ALA A 379 -3.82 0.96 6.44
CA ALA A 379 -4.61 1.95 7.14
C ALA A 379 -5.40 1.33 8.32
N VAL A 380 -6.03 0.17 8.11
CA VAL A 380 -6.72 -0.56 9.20
C VAL A 380 -5.72 -1.04 10.26
N TYR A 381 -4.58 -1.58 9.85
CA TYR A 381 -3.53 -2.02 10.79
C TYR A 381 -3.06 -0.88 11.69
N TRP A 382 -2.70 0.27 11.12
CA TRP A 382 -2.25 1.43 11.89
C TRP A 382 -3.37 2.07 12.72
N ALA A 383 -4.61 2.08 12.23
CA ALA A 383 -5.76 2.51 13.02
C ALA A 383 -5.93 1.64 14.27
N VAL A 384 -5.83 0.30 14.14
CA VAL A 384 -5.86 -0.60 15.30
C VAL A 384 -4.67 -0.34 16.23
N GLN A 385 -3.45 -0.28 15.69
CA GLN A 385 -2.24 -0.07 16.50
C GLN A 385 -2.30 1.23 17.31
N GLY A 386 -2.71 2.34 16.69
CA GLY A 386 -2.81 3.63 17.37
C GLY A 386 -3.99 3.73 18.35
N SER A 387 -5.03 2.90 18.16
CA SER A 387 -6.16 2.80 19.10
C SER A 387 -5.86 1.91 20.32
N ILE A 388 -4.82 1.07 20.31
CA ILE A 388 -4.43 0.27 21.48
C ILE A 388 -3.89 1.22 22.56
N ARG A 389 -4.71 1.48 23.58
CA ARG A 389 -4.31 2.25 24.75
C ARG A 389 -3.59 1.33 25.75
N ALA A 390 -2.58 1.87 26.43
CA ALA A 390 -1.92 1.19 27.55
C ALA A 390 -2.88 1.03 28.74
#